data_AF-A0A7J4TV57-F1
#
_entry.id   AF-A0A7J4TV57-F1
#
_cell.length_a   1.000
_cell.length_b   1.000
_cell.length_c   1.000
_cell.angle_alpha   90.00
_cell.angle_beta   90.00
_cell.angle_gamma   90.00
#
_symmetry.space_group_name_H-M   'P 1'
#
loop_
_entity.id
_entity.type
_entity.pdbx_description
1 polymer ?
#
loop_
_entity_poly.entity_id
_entity_poly.type
_entity_poly.pdbx_seq_one_letter_code
_entity_poly.pdbx_strand_id
1 'polypeptide(L)'
;PSLDDEAKGTLIKYYIKTRNSFNQRQNNPRSADYGISQSDKNQITEIPVTARALEALMRLTEAHARIHLRQIATVADAEVAKAIFMHWRNESNIRDESEFQTGMSQQKQSSTVRIIMQEISDANEGLMKMSQIIDAALVEGISETIVRSAISNLHRGGTIYESQTGTYQWT
;
A
#
# COMPACT_ATOMS: atom_id res chain seq x y z
N PRO A 1 2.13 29.46 -5.80
CA PRO A 1 3.20 29.16 -6.77
C PRO A 1 2.75 28.12 -7.78
N SER A 2 3.13 28.29 -9.04
CA SER A 2 2.94 27.25 -10.06
C SER A 2 4.20 26.39 -10.14
N LEU A 3 4.04 25.08 -10.36
CA LEU A 3 5.18 24.25 -10.74
C LEU A 3 5.63 24.60 -12.15
N ASP A 4 6.94 24.68 -12.33
CA ASP A 4 7.58 24.67 -13.63
C ASP A 4 7.41 23.29 -14.32
N ASP A 5 7.41 23.29 -15.65
CA ASP A 5 7.15 22.08 -16.43
C ASP A 5 8.29 21.06 -16.31
N GLU A 6 9.53 21.52 -16.08
CA GLU A 6 10.68 20.65 -15.77
C GLU A 6 10.54 19.99 -14.39
N ALA A 7 10.06 20.73 -13.39
CA ALA A 7 9.77 20.20 -12.05
C ALA A 7 8.65 19.16 -12.09
N LYS A 8 7.56 19.43 -12.83
CA LYS A 8 6.48 18.45 -13.07
C LYS A 8 6.99 17.20 -13.75
N GLY A 9 7.80 17.36 -14.81
CA GLY A 9 8.42 16.26 -15.54
C GLY A 9 9.25 15.35 -14.62
N THR A 10 9.97 15.95 -13.67
CA THR A 10 10.79 15.23 -12.68
C THR A 10 9.92 14.39 -11.74
N LEU A 11 8.84 14.97 -11.19
CA LEU A 11 7.89 14.26 -10.31
C LEU A 11 7.14 13.13 -11.05
N ILE A 12 6.73 13.37 -12.30
CA ILE A 12 6.08 12.36 -13.15
C ILE A 12 7.05 11.23 -13.50
N LYS A 13 8.31 11.55 -13.85
CA LYS A 13 9.34 10.54 -14.13
C LYS A 13 9.59 9.66 -12.91
N TYR A 14 9.70 10.28 -11.74
CA TYR A 14 9.79 9.57 -10.47
C TYR A 14 8.58 8.64 -10.26
N TYR A 15 7.35 9.15 -10.43
CA TYR A 15 6.11 8.36 -10.37
C TYR A 15 6.12 7.13 -11.30
N ILE A 16 6.47 7.31 -12.58
CA ILE A 16 6.45 6.23 -13.58
C ILE A 16 7.51 5.17 -13.23
N LYS A 17 8.71 5.60 -12.85
CA LYS A 17 9.78 4.69 -12.43
C LYS A 17 9.31 3.82 -11.26
N THR A 18 8.81 4.47 -10.21
CA THR A 18 8.35 3.78 -9.00
C THR A 18 7.17 2.84 -9.29
N ARG A 19 6.24 3.23 -10.16
CA ARG A 19 5.11 2.39 -10.58
C ARG A 19 5.54 1.16 -11.40
N ASN A 20 6.50 1.31 -12.30
CA ASN A 20 6.97 0.21 -13.15
C ASN A 20 7.79 -0.82 -12.35
N SER A 21 8.63 -0.37 -11.43
CA SER A 21 9.39 -1.23 -10.51
C SER A 21 8.46 -2.14 -9.68
N PHE A 22 7.30 -1.63 -9.27
CA PHE A 22 6.30 -2.42 -8.54
C PHE A 22 5.66 -3.52 -9.40
N ASN A 23 5.23 -3.19 -10.62
CA ASN A 23 4.60 -4.14 -11.52
C ASN A 23 5.54 -5.30 -11.90
N GLN A 24 6.85 -5.05 -12.00
CA GLN A 24 7.84 -6.11 -12.24
C GLN A 24 7.94 -7.11 -11.08
N ARG A 25 7.76 -6.68 -9.83
CA ARG A 25 7.78 -7.58 -8.67
C ARG A 25 6.55 -8.47 -8.57
N GLN A 26 5.36 -7.94 -8.86
CA GLN A 26 4.14 -8.76 -8.86
C GLN A 26 4.19 -9.90 -9.88
N ASN A 27 4.81 -9.66 -11.04
CA ASN A 27 4.89 -10.64 -12.12
C ASN A 27 5.99 -11.70 -11.93
N ASN A 28 6.92 -11.54 -11.00
CA ASN A 28 8.00 -12.52 -10.77
C ASN A 28 8.32 -12.74 -9.28
N PRO A 29 7.48 -13.49 -8.54
CA PRO A 29 7.63 -13.71 -7.10
C PRO A 29 8.86 -14.57 -6.71
N ARG A 30 9.55 -15.19 -7.67
CA ARG A 30 10.73 -16.04 -7.43
C ARG A 30 12.07 -15.28 -7.34
N SER A 31 12.10 -14.00 -7.69
CA SER A 31 13.34 -13.21 -7.76
C SER A 31 13.60 -12.36 -6.51
N ALA A 32 12.77 -12.48 -5.47
CA ALA A 32 12.87 -11.63 -4.29
C ALA A 32 14.05 -11.98 -3.36
N ASP A 33 14.62 -13.18 -3.46
CA ASP A 33 15.55 -13.72 -2.45
C ASP A 33 17.03 -13.84 -2.90
N TYR A 34 17.33 -13.75 -4.21
CA TYR A 34 18.70 -13.87 -4.69
C TYR A 34 19.25 -12.54 -5.23
N GLY A 35 20.13 -11.91 -4.44
CA GLY A 35 21.20 -11.05 -4.97
C GLY A 35 20.95 -9.54 -5.05
N ILE A 36 20.36 -8.93 -4.01
CA ILE A 36 20.34 -7.45 -3.90
C ILE A 36 21.23 -7.02 -2.73
N SER A 37 22.37 -6.40 -3.05
CA SER A 37 23.28 -5.76 -2.10
C SER A 37 22.56 -4.76 -1.20
N GLN A 38 22.99 -4.62 0.05
CA GLN A 38 22.33 -3.76 1.06
C GLN A 38 22.20 -2.29 0.62
N SER A 39 23.08 -1.81 -0.28
CA SER A 39 23.01 -0.48 -0.90
C SER A 39 21.79 -0.27 -1.81
N ASP A 40 21.31 -1.35 -2.45
CA ASP A 40 20.17 -1.31 -3.35
C ASP A 40 18.86 -1.62 -2.64
N LYS A 41 18.86 -2.31 -1.49
CA LYS A 41 17.64 -2.52 -0.70
C LYS A 41 16.97 -1.20 -0.28
N ASN A 42 17.76 -0.14 -0.08
CA ASN A 42 17.27 1.20 0.26
C ASN A 42 16.66 1.95 -0.94
N GLN A 43 16.86 1.46 -2.17
CA GLN A 43 16.24 1.98 -3.38
C GLN A 43 14.98 1.20 -3.79
N ILE A 44 14.70 0.03 -3.21
CA ILE A 44 13.78 -0.95 -3.81
C ILE A 44 12.64 -1.36 -2.87
N THR A 45 12.01 -0.39 -2.21
CA THR A 45 10.60 -0.52 -1.84
C THR A 45 9.82 0.56 -2.58
N GLU A 46 9.94 0.57 -3.90
CA GLU A 46 9.21 1.48 -4.77
C GLU A 46 7.77 0.95 -4.94
N ILE A 47 6.86 1.48 -4.12
CA ILE A 47 5.40 1.28 -4.19
C ILE A 47 4.82 2.21 -5.26
N PRO A 48 3.80 1.82 -6.03
CA PRO A 48 3.23 2.67 -7.05
C PRO A 48 2.72 3.95 -6.39
N VAL A 49 3.37 5.07 -6.70
CA VAL A 49 2.86 6.39 -6.35
C VAL A 49 1.46 6.46 -6.96
N THR A 50 0.44 6.76 -6.16
CA THR A 50 -0.94 6.96 -6.65
C THR A 50 -1.08 8.40 -7.14
N ALA A 51 -2.15 8.72 -7.89
CA ALA A 51 -2.40 10.10 -8.33
C ALA A 51 -2.43 11.08 -7.13
N ARG A 52 -2.94 10.62 -5.98
CA ARG A 52 -2.95 11.37 -4.71
C ARG A 52 -1.55 11.61 -4.15
N ALA A 53 -0.68 10.60 -4.18
CA ALA A 53 0.69 10.75 -3.70
C ALA A 53 1.50 11.71 -4.60
N LEU A 54 1.25 11.67 -5.92
CA LEU A 54 1.81 12.66 -6.84
C LEU A 54 1.31 14.07 -6.52
N GLU A 55 0.01 14.24 -6.24
CA GLU A 55 -0.56 15.53 -5.83
C GLU A 55 0.05 16.04 -4.51
N ALA A 56 0.25 15.15 -3.52
CA ALA A 56 0.91 15.51 -2.27
C ALA A 56 2.35 15.97 -2.50
N LEU A 57 3.10 15.30 -3.37
CA LEU A 57 4.46 15.71 -3.76
C LEU A 57 4.47 17.07 -4.47
N MET A 58 3.49 17.34 -5.35
CA MET A 58 3.35 18.66 -5.98
C MET A 58 3.09 19.74 -4.94
N ARG A 59 2.18 19.52 -3.99
CA ARG A 59 1.91 20.47 -2.89
C ARG A 59 3.13 20.71 -2.02
N LEU A 60 3.91 19.67 -1.72
CA LEU A 60 5.15 19.78 -0.95
C LEU A 60 6.21 20.60 -1.70
N THR A 61 6.32 20.38 -3.01
CA THR A 61 7.21 21.13 -3.92
C THR A 61 6.84 22.61 -3.95
N GLU A 62 5.54 22.93 -4.08
CA GLU A 62 5.04 24.30 -4.02
C GLU A 62 5.29 24.95 -2.64
N ALA A 63 5.08 24.22 -1.56
CA ALA A 63 5.33 24.71 -0.21
C ALA A 63 6.81 25.07 0.00
N HIS A 64 7.73 24.24 -0.50
CA HIS A 64 9.16 24.53 -0.44
C HIS A 64 9.52 25.80 -1.23
N ALA A 65 8.92 26.02 -2.40
CA ALA A 65 9.07 27.27 -3.14
C ALA A 65 8.50 28.49 -2.38
N ARG A 66 7.34 28.34 -1.70
CA ARG A 66 6.72 29.41 -0.88
C ARG A 66 7.61 29.84 0.28
N ILE A 67 8.28 28.91 0.94
CA ILE A 67 9.20 29.21 2.05
C ILE A 67 10.34 30.12 1.57
N HIS A 68 10.78 29.93 0.32
CA HIS A 68 11.77 30.77 -0.33
C HIS A 68 11.19 32.02 -1.01
N LEU A 69 9.91 32.34 -0.76
CA LEU A 69 9.18 33.45 -1.37
C LEU A 69 9.16 33.41 -2.91
N ARG A 70 9.33 32.22 -3.51
CA ARG A 70 9.31 32.02 -4.96
C ARG A 70 7.90 31.72 -5.45
N GLN A 71 7.51 32.38 -6.54
CA GLN A 71 6.22 32.15 -7.20
C GLN A 71 6.23 30.97 -8.18
N ILE A 72 7.42 30.48 -8.53
CA ILE A 72 7.62 29.34 -9.41
C ILE A 72 8.42 28.29 -8.63
N ALA A 73 7.91 27.06 -8.58
CA ALA A 73 8.62 25.95 -7.97
C ALA A 73 9.56 25.31 -9.00
N THR A 74 10.83 25.17 -8.65
CA THR A 74 11.90 24.69 -9.53
C THR A 74 12.20 23.20 -9.30
N VAL A 75 13.05 22.62 -10.14
CA VAL A 75 13.50 21.23 -9.99
C VAL A 75 14.17 20.98 -8.64
N ALA A 76 14.89 21.97 -8.10
CA ALA A 76 15.50 21.88 -6.78
C ALA A 76 14.45 21.67 -5.67
N ASP A 77 13.29 22.30 -5.79
CA ASP A 77 12.19 22.14 -4.84
C ASP A 77 11.58 20.74 -4.92
N ALA A 78 11.49 20.19 -6.13
CA ALA A 78 10.99 18.84 -6.37
C ALA A 78 11.93 17.76 -5.79
N GLU A 79 13.25 17.94 -5.92
CA GLU A 79 14.22 17.03 -5.32
C GLU A 79 14.21 17.09 -3.79
N VAL A 80 14.05 18.28 -3.19
CA VAL A 80 13.88 18.40 -1.73
C VAL A 80 12.58 17.74 -1.27
N ALA A 81 11.46 17.98 -1.96
CA ALA A 81 10.18 17.34 -1.65
C ALA A 81 10.27 15.81 -1.70
N LYS A 82 10.96 15.27 -2.71
CA LYS A 82 11.23 13.84 -2.84
C LYS A 82 12.12 13.30 -1.71
N ALA A 83 13.17 14.04 -1.33
CA ALA A 83 14.05 13.65 -0.23
C ALA A 83 13.30 13.60 1.11
N ILE A 84 12.46 14.60 1.41
CA ILE A 84 11.61 14.63 2.61
C ILE A 84 10.66 13.43 2.63
N PHE A 85 9.98 13.17 1.52
CA PHE A 85 9.03 12.07 1.41
C PHE A 85 9.71 10.71 1.65
N MET A 86 10.91 10.51 1.09
CA MET A 86 11.70 9.29 1.32
C MET A 86 12.18 9.15 2.76
N HIS A 87 12.64 10.24 3.35
CA HIS A 87 13.15 10.23 4.71
C HIS A 87 12.06 9.86 5.72
N TRP A 88 10.91 10.54 5.64
CA TRP A 88 9.75 10.26 6.48
C TRP A 88 9.26 8.80 6.35
N ARG A 89 9.24 8.28 5.12
CA ARG A 89 8.85 6.89 4.83
C ARG A 89 9.81 5.89 5.47
N ASN A 90 11.11 6.14 5.35
CA ASN A 90 12.14 5.28 5.95
C ASN A 90 12.06 5.29 7.48
N GLU A 91 11.88 6.45 8.09
CA GLU A 91 11.71 6.59 9.55
C GLU A 91 10.44 5.89 10.05
N SER A 92 9.35 6.00 9.31
CA SER A 92 8.07 5.37 9.66
C SER A 92 8.10 3.85 9.49
N ASN A 93 9.17 3.27 8.92
CA ASN A 93 9.30 1.86 8.56
C ASN A 93 8.06 1.33 7.80
N ILE A 94 7.40 2.21 7.04
CA ILE A 94 6.21 1.87 6.25
C ILE A 94 6.68 1.10 5.03
N ARG A 95 6.42 -0.20 5.03
CA ARG A 95 6.90 -1.11 3.97
C ARG A 95 5.91 -1.22 2.82
N ASP A 96 4.62 -0.96 3.09
CA ASP A 96 3.53 -1.13 2.13
C ASP A 96 2.50 0.04 2.13
N GLU A 97 1.79 0.24 1.00
CA GLU A 97 0.75 1.27 0.82
C GLU A 97 -0.47 0.95 1.67
N SER A 98 -0.77 -0.35 1.81
CA SER A 98 -1.83 -0.81 2.70
C SER A 98 -1.58 -0.32 4.13
N GLU A 99 -0.33 -0.34 4.58
CA GLU A 99 0.10 0.18 5.88
C GLU A 99 0.08 1.71 5.93
N PHE A 100 0.42 2.39 4.83
CA PHE A 100 0.27 3.85 4.73
C PHE A 100 -1.20 4.30 4.83
N GLN A 101 -2.12 3.61 4.14
CA GLN A 101 -3.53 4.00 4.07
C GLN A 101 -4.33 3.60 5.30
N THR A 102 -4.04 2.42 5.85
CA THR A 102 -4.81 1.85 6.98
C THR A 102 -4.10 2.00 8.33
N GLY A 103 -2.79 2.34 8.33
CA GLY A 103 -1.96 2.28 9.54
C GLY A 103 -1.65 0.84 9.99
N MET A 104 -1.95 -0.18 9.17
CA MET A 104 -1.80 -1.59 9.51
C MET A 104 -0.98 -2.32 8.46
N SER A 105 0.06 -3.05 8.90
CA SER A 105 0.83 -3.93 8.03
C SER A 105 -0.07 -5.03 7.43
N GLN A 106 0.31 -5.58 6.26
CA GLN A 106 -0.44 -6.69 5.63
C GLN A 106 -0.67 -7.88 6.59
N GLN A 107 0.32 -8.16 7.45
CA GLN A 107 0.21 -9.20 8.48
C GLN A 107 -0.87 -8.85 9.51
N LYS A 108 -0.89 -7.59 9.96
CA LYS A 108 -1.89 -7.08 10.91
C LYS A 108 -3.29 -7.03 10.29
N GLN A 109 -3.41 -6.70 9.01
CA GLN A 109 -4.68 -6.75 8.29
C GLN A 109 -5.18 -8.20 8.18
N SER A 110 -4.31 -9.14 7.81
CA SER A 110 -4.67 -10.56 7.72
C SER A 110 -5.07 -11.15 9.07
N SER A 111 -4.39 -10.76 10.17
CA SER A 111 -4.81 -11.16 11.51
C SER A 111 -6.15 -10.56 11.93
N THR A 112 -6.43 -9.32 11.52
CA THR A 112 -7.69 -8.64 11.82
C THR A 112 -8.86 -9.27 11.07
N VAL A 113 -8.68 -9.63 9.79
CA VAL A 113 -9.67 -10.41 9.03
C VAL A 113 -9.97 -11.74 9.73
N ARG A 114 -8.94 -12.40 10.30
CA ARG A 114 -9.14 -13.64 11.06
C ARG A 114 -9.97 -13.44 12.33
N ILE A 115 -9.77 -12.34 13.05
CA ILE A 115 -10.55 -11.99 14.25
C ILE A 115 -12.01 -11.73 13.86
N ILE A 116 -12.26 -10.93 12.82
CA ILE A 116 -13.60 -10.68 12.28
C ILE A 116 -14.29 -11.99 11.90
N MET A 117 -13.57 -12.89 11.22
CA MET A 117 -14.09 -14.22 10.87
C MET A 117 -14.46 -15.03 12.12
N GLN A 118 -13.65 -14.99 13.19
CA GLN A 118 -13.97 -15.65 14.45
C GLN A 118 -15.26 -15.09 15.07
N GLU A 119 -15.40 -13.77 15.16
CA GLU A 119 -16.58 -13.11 15.73
C GLU A 119 -17.87 -13.46 14.95
N ILE A 120 -17.79 -13.49 13.61
CA ILE A 120 -18.92 -13.90 12.76
C ILE A 120 -19.24 -15.38 12.96
N SER A 121 -18.20 -16.22 13.09
CA SER A 121 -18.35 -17.66 13.32
C SER A 121 -19.09 -17.93 14.63
N ASP A 122 -18.70 -17.23 15.70
CA ASP A 122 -19.32 -17.36 17.03
C ASP A 122 -20.79 -16.89 17.03
N ALA A 123 -21.12 -15.88 16.20
CA ALA A 123 -22.48 -15.35 16.08
C ALA A 123 -23.42 -16.20 15.21
N ASN A 124 -22.90 -16.93 14.21
CA ASN A 124 -23.69 -17.63 13.19
C ASN A 124 -23.46 -19.16 13.18
N GLU A 125 -23.29 -19.77 14.36
CA GLU A 125 -23.13 -21.24 14.49
C GLU A 125 -22.02 -21.82 13.58
N GLY A 126 -20.92 -21.08 13.42
CA GLY A 126 -19.79 -21.50 12.60
C GLY A 126 -19.81 -21.00 11.15
N LEU A 127 -20.95 -20.48 10.66
CA LEU A 127 -21.14 -20.07 9.27
C LEU A 127 -20.73 -18.62 9.00
N MET A 128 -19.77 -18.43 8.09
CA MET A 128 -19.26 -17.11 7.74
C MET A 128 -19.57 -16.78 6.28
N LYS A 129 -20.48 -15.83 6.04
CA LYS A 129 -20.78 -15.35 4.67
C LYS A 129 -19.73 -14.36 4.20
N MET A 130 -19.27 -14.50 2.96
CA MET A 130 -18.30 -13.59 2.35
C MET A 130 -18.74 -12.12 2.43
N SER A 131 -20.03 -11.83 2.18
CA SER A 131 -20.56 -10.46 2.26
C SER A 131 -20.40 -9.86 3.66
N GLN A 132 -20.70 -10.63 4.71
CA GLN A 132 -20.59 -10.17 6.09
C GLN A 132 -19.14 -9.91 6.51
N ILE A 133 -18.21 -10.75 6.06
CA ILE A 133 -16.77 -10.54 6.33
C ILE A 133 -16.30 -9.25 5.65
N ILE A 134 -16.72 -9.00 4.40
CA ILE A 134 -16.36 -7.79 3.66
C ILE A 134 -16.93 -6.55 4.36
N ASP A 135 -18.22 -6.57 4.73
CA ASP A 135 -18.88 -5.44 5.37
C ASP A 135 -18.20 -5.08 6.71
N ALA A 136 -17.90 -6.07 7.55
CA ALA A 136 -17.20 -5.86 8.81
C ALA A 136 -15.75 -5.39 8.60
N ALA A 137 -15.04 -5.94 7.61
CA ALA A 137 -13.67 -5.53 7.29
C ALA A 137 -13.59 -4.11 6.73
N LEU A 138 -14.60 -3.67 5.96
CA LEU A 138 -14.68 -2.29 5.45
C LEU A 138 -14.85 -1.28 6.58
N VAL A 139 -15.57 -1.61 7.66
CA VAL A 139 -15.69 -0.77 8.87
C VAL A 139 -14.32 -0.57 9.54
N GLU A 140 -13.50 -1.61 9.58
CA GLU A 140 -12.12 -1.57 10.08
C GLU A 140 -11.11 -0.96 9.08
N GLY A 141 -11.57 -0.46 7.93
CA GLY A 141 -10.73 0.17 6.91
C GLY A 141 -9.92 -0.80 6.05
N ILE A 142 -10.27 -2.09 6.04
CA ILE A 142 -9.61 -3.12 5.23
C ILE A 142 -10.36 -3.25 3.90
N SER A 143 -9.63 -3.20 2.78
CA SER A 143 -10.24 -3.31 1.45
C SER A 143 -10.67 -4.74 1.11
N GLU A 144 -11.73 -4.86 0.31
CA GLU A 144 -12.26 -6.15 -0.18
C GLU A 144 -11.19 -7.03 -0.84
N THR A 145 -10.26 -6.43 -1.58
CA THR A 145 -9.17 -7.17 -2.25
C THR A 145 -8.26 -7.89 -1.26
N ILE A 146 -7.99 -7.27 -0.12
CA ILE A 146 -7.16 -7.82 0.95
C ILE A 146 -7.92 -8.93 1.67
N VAL A 147 -9.21 -8.73 1.94
CA VAL A 147 -10.09 -9.75 2.53
C VAL A 147 -10.15 -11.00 1.65
N ARG A 148 -10.38 -10.84 0.35
CA ARG A 148 -10.41 -11.95 -0.61
C ARG A 148 -9.08 -12.68 -0.69
N SER A 149 -7.95 -11.94 -0.65
CA SER A 149 -6.62 -12.53 -0.62
C SER A 149 -6.38 -13.34 0.66
N ALA A 150 -6.76 -12.79 1.82
CA ALA A 150 -6.64 -13.45 3.12
C ALA A 150 -7.47 -14.75 3.18
N ILE A 151 -8.74 -14.69 2.74
CA ILE A 151 -9.62 -15.87 2.67
C ILE A 151 -9.06 -16.92 1.70
N SER A 152 -8.59 -16.52 0.52
CA SER A 152 -7.97 -17.43 -0.45
C SER A 152 -6.74 -18.14 0.14
N ASN A 153 -5.91 -17.42 0.89
CA ASN A 153 -4.74 -17.99 1.57
C ASN A 153 -5.15 -18.97 2.68
N LEU A 154 -6.17 -18.63 3.48
CA LEU A 154 -6.69 -19.52 4.53
C LEU A 154 -7.31 -20.79 3.96
N HIS A 155 -8.06 -20.67 2.86
CA HIS A 155 -8.67 -21.79 2.14
C HIS A 155 -7.62 -22.70 1.53
N ARG A 156 -6.60 -22.14 0.86
CA ARG A 156 -5.45 -22.91 0.35
C ARG A 156 -4.66 -23.58 1.47
N GLY A 157 -4.58 -22.95 2.64
CA GLY A 157 -3.93 -23.49 3.83
C GLY A 157 -4.73 -24.58 4.55
N GLY A 158 -5.98 -24.83 4.14
CA GLY A 158 -6.85 -25.84 4.76
C GLY A 158 -7.45 -25.45 6.12
N THR A 159 -7.23 -24.21 6.58
CA THR A 159 -7.77 -23.72 7.86
C THR A 159 -9.28 -23.47 7.80
N ILE A 160 -9.78 -23.17 6.60
CA ILE A 160 -11.21 -22.98 6.32
C ILE A 160 -11.61 -23.79 5.10
N TYR A 161 -12.87 -24.18 5.03
CA TYR A 161 -13.47 -24.80 3.85
C TYR A 161 -14.73 -24.06 3.41
N GLU A 162 -15.06 -24.16 2.13
CA GLU A 162 -16.29 -23.61 1.57
C GLU A 162 -17.41 -24.65 1.67
N SER A 163 -18.40 -24.38 2.54
CA SER A 163 -19.54 -25.29 2.79
C SER A 163 -20.63 -25.11 1.73
N GLN A 164 -20.87 -23.87 1.33
CA GLN A 164 -21.78 -23.46 0.26
C GLN A 164 -21.16 -22.28 -0.49
N THR A 165 -21.55 -22.04 -1.75
CA THR A 165 -20.99 -20.97 -2.56
C THR A 165 -21.00 -19.63 -1.81
N GLY A 166 -19.83 -19.09 -1.49
CA GLY A 166 -19.66 -17.84 -0.75
C GLY A 166 -19.87 -17.91 0.77
N THR A 167 -19.94 -19.11 1.35
CA THR A 167 -20.05 -19.36 2.80
C THR A 167 -18.94 -20.29 3.27
N TYR A 168 -18.16 -19.80 4.24
CA TYR A 168 -16.99 -20.48 4.78
C TYR A 168 -17.23 -20.96 6.21
N GLN A 169 -16.53 -22.03 6.59
CA GLN A 169 -16.48 -22.55 7.96
C GLN A 169 -15.03 -22.90 8.34
N TRP A 170 -14.72 -22.85 9.63
CA TRP A 170 -13.44 -23.36 10.14
C TRP A 170 -13.42 -24.89 10.03
N THR A 171 -12.28 -25.44 9.59
CA THR A 171 -12.06 -26.89 9.49
C THR A 171 -11.84 -27.53 10.85
#